data_AF-A0A2N3F332-F1
#
_entry.id   AF-A0A2N3F332-F1
#
_cell.length_a   1.000
_cell.length_b   1.000
_cell.length_c   1.000
_cell.angle_alpha   90.00
_cell.angle_beta   90.00
_cell.angle_gamma   90.00
#
_symmetry.space_group_name_H-M   'P 1'
#
loop_
_entity.id
_entity.type
_entity.pdbx_description
1 polymer ?
#
loop_
_entity_poly.entity_id
_entity_poly.type
_entity_poly.pdbx_seq_one_letter_code
_entity_poly.pdbx_strand_id
1 'polypeptide(L)'
;MEWVLGFADGLREACEPHGVGVVGGDLSGASEIAISITALGETHGVDPVTRADAVPGDIVAVSAPLGAAAAGLALLTAGQGEGLEAVSLFLRPRPLIGAGLEAALRGATAMLDVSDGLLRDAGRIARASECGIAIESAAVPVHPAATEAARVLNVEAITWALAGGEDHSLLATFPAGAFLPDGWVQVGVVTTDYQGVRVDGAIPEALGWDHFAS
;
A
#
# COMPACT_ATOMS: atom_id res chain seq x y z
N MET A 1 17.97 -2.04 27.65
CA MET A 1 17.90 -3.46 27.19
C MET A 1 16.46 -3.90 26.97
N GLU A 2 15.52 -3.54 27.86
CA GLU A 2 14.08 -3.87 27.72
C GLU A 2 13.49 -3.52 26.35
N TRP A 3 13.72 -2.30 25.85
CA TRP A 3 13.25 -1.90 24.51
C TRP A 3 13.77 -2.82 23.39
N VAL A 4 15.06 -3.21 23.42
CA VAL A 4 15.68 -4.06 22.41
C VAL A 4 15.06 -5.46 22.43
N LEU A 5 14.82 -6.00 23.63
CA LEU A 5 14.17 -7.31 23.78
C LEU A 5 12.72 -7.25 23.30
N GLY A 6 11.97 -6.20 23.66
CA GLY A 6 10.60 -6.00 23.19
C GLY A 6 10.52 -5.83 21.67
N PHE A 7 11.46 -5.13 21.05
CA PHE A 7 11.57 -5.05 19.59
C PHE A 7 11.82 -6.42 18.96
N ALA A 8 12.77 -7.19 19.52
CA ALA A 8 13.07 -8.54 19.02
C ALA A 8 11.87 -9.50 19.16
N ASP A 9 11.12 -9.41 20.27
CA ASP A 9 9.88 -10.16 20.46
C ASP A 9 8.82 -9.76 19.44
N GLY A 10 8.61 -8.46 19.22
CA GLY A 10 7.68 -7.97 18.20
C GLY A 10 8.04 -8.41 16.78
N LEU A 11 9.34 -8.40 16.44
CA LEU A 11 9.83 -8.89 15.16
C LEU A 11 9.58 -10.39 15.00
N ARG A 12 9.87 -11.18 16.04
CA ARG A 12 9.56 -12.62 16.05
C ARG A 12 8.07 -12.88 15.86
N GLU A 13 7.21 -12.19 16.61
CA GLU A 13 5.76 -12.31 16.50
C GLU A 13 5.24 -11.98 15.09
N ALA A 14 5.84 -10.99 14.42
CA ALA A 14 5.46 -10.62 13.07
C ALA A 14 5.91 -11.67 12.03
N CYS A 15 7.07 -12.31 12.22
CA CYS A 15 7.63 -13.26 11.27
C CYS A 15 7.10 -14.69 11.42
N GLU A 16 6.84 -15.14 12.65
CA GLU A 16 6.48 -16.53 12.98
C GLU A 16 5.27 -17.07 12.20
N PRO A 17 4.15 -16.32 12.04
CA PRO A 17 3.00 -16.79 11.26
C PRO A 17 3.29 -17.05 9.78
N HIS A 18 4.35 -16.45 9.24
CA HIS A 18 4.73 -16.54 7.83
C HIS A 18 5.88 -17.51 7.58
N GLY A 19 6.33 -18.25 8.61
CA GLY A 19 7.47 -19.15 8.50
C GLY A 19 8.79 -18.42 8.21
N VAL A 20 8.85 -17.11 8.47
CA VAL A 20 10.04 -16.29 8.26
C VAL A 20 10.88 -16.31 9.53
N GLY A 21 12.20 -16.45 9.39
CA GLY A 21 13.15 -16.42 10.50
C GLY A 21 14.08 -15.21 10.43
N VAL A 22 14.39 -14.63 11.59
CA VAL A 22 15.49 -13.65 11.72
C VAL A 22 16.80 -14.43 11.84
N VAL A 23 17.61 -14.39 10.79
CA VAL A 23 18.82 -15.24 10.67
C VAL A 23 20.12 -14.56 11.13
N GLY A 24 20.08 -13.25 11.41
CA GLY A 24 21.25 -12.50 11.88
C GLY A 24 21.01 -10.99 11.93
N GLY A 25 22.05 -10.26 12.35
CA GLY A 25 22.08 -8.81 12.48
C GLY A 25 23.30 -8.34 13.29
N ASP A 26 23.46 -7.03 13.40
CA ASP A 26 24.49 -6.39 14.25
C ASP A 26 23.87 -5.20 15.00
N LEU A 27 24.50 -4.79 16.11
CA LEU A 27 24.08 -3.66 16.92
C LEU A 27 25.22 -2.65 17.06
N SER A 28 24.90 -1.37 16.89
CA SER A 28 25.85 -0.27 17.07
C SER A 28 25.27 0.80 18.00
N GLY A 29 26.14 1.48 18.74
CA GLY A 29 25.76 2.61 19.58
C GLY A 29 25.45 3.83 18.73
N ALA A 30 24.33 4.49 19.01
CA ALA A 30 23.89 5.71 18.34
C ALA A 30 23.16 6.63 19.33
N SER A 31 23.03 7.91 18.98
CA SER A 31 22.23 8.87 19.76
C SER A 31 20.73 8.67 19.58
N GLU A 32 20.33 8.04 18.48
CA GLU A 32 18.95 7.77 18.09
C GLU A 32 18.78 6.28 17.79
N ILE A 33 17.55 5.80 17.86
CA ILE A 33 17.20 4.44 17.45
C ILE A 33 17.09 4.43 15.91
N ALA A 34 17.94 3.63 15.26
CA ALA A 34 17.85 3.35 13.84
C ALA A 34 17.67 1.84 13.64
N ILE A 35 16.68 1.46 12.84
CA ILE A 35 16.37 0.07 12.54
C ILE A 35 16.51 -0.11 11.04
N SER A 36 17.39 -1.02 10.63
CA SER A 36 17.57 -1.40 9.23
C SER A 36 17.33 -2.90 9.09
N ILE A 37 16.39 -3.27 8.23
CA ILE A 37 15.98 -4.65 8.02
C ILE A 37 16.28 -5.01 6.56
N THR A 38 16.91 -6.16 6.35
CA THR A 38 17.03 -6.79 5.03
C THR A 38 16.15 -8.03 5.02
N ALA A 39 15.21 -8.09 4.08
CA ALA A 39 14.37 -9.27 3.85
C ALA A 39 14.86 -10.00 2.60
N LEU A 40 14.86 -11.34 2.66
CA LEU A 40 15.17 -12.22 1.53
C LEU A 40 13.96 -13.11 1.29
N GLY A 41 13.57 -13.25 0.02
CA GLY A 41 12.48 -14.11 -0.41
C GLY A 41 12.77 -14.68 -1.79
N GLU A 42 11.99 -15.68 -2.18
CA GLU A 42 12.04 -16.29 -3.51
C GLU A 42 10.63 -16.38 -4.09
N THR A 43 10.53 -16.49 -5.42
CA THR A 43 9.24 -16.57 -6.11
C THR A 43 8.73 -18.00 -6.26
N HIS A 44 9.43 -18.99 -5.68
CA HIS A 44 9.09 -20.41 -5.77
C HIS A 44 8.81 -20.91 -7.20
N GLY A 45 9.53 -20.37 -8.19
CA GLY A 45 9.40 -20.75 -9.61
C GLY A 45 8.29 -20.02 -10.37
N VAL A 46 7.60 -19.08 -9.74
CA VAL A 46 6.71 -18.12 -10.43
C VAL A 46 7.57 -16.96 -10.97
N ASP A 47 7.28 -16.48 -12.17
CA ASP A 47 7.96 -15.30 -12.70
C ASP A 47 7.62 -14.07 -11.84
N PRO A 48 8.60 -13.21 -11.52
CA PRO A 48 8.33 -12.02 -10.73
C PRO A 48 7.45 -11.05 -11.54
N VAL A 49 6.32 -10.64 -10.96
CA VAL A 49 5.53 -9.54 -11.50
C VAL A 49 6.22 -8.24 -11.12
N THR A 50 6.66 -7.47 -12.11
CA THR A 50 7.36 -6.21 -11.90
C THR A 50 6.38 -5.03 -11.90
N ARG A 51 6.88 -3.79 -11.82
CA ARG A 51 6.07 -2.58 -12.00
C ARG A 51 5.79 -2.26 -13.47
N ALA A 52 6.52 -2.91 -14.37
CA ALA A 52 6.37 -2.77 -15.81
C ALA A 52 5.33 -3.78 -16.33
N ASP A 53 5.04 -3.71 -17.63
CA ASP A 53 4.21 -4.65 -18.37
C ASP A 53 2.69 -4.49 -18.21
N ALA A 54 2.23 -3.40 -17.58
CA ALA A 54 0.81 -3.03 -17.65
C ALA A 54 0.43 -2.68 -19.10
N VAL A 55 -0.66 -3.25 -19.61
CA VAL A 55 -1.10 -3.04 -21.01
C VAL A 55 -2.43 -2.28 -21.07
N PRO A 56 -2.66 -1.50 -22.15
CA PRO A 56 -3.92 -0.78 -22.33
C PRO A 56 -5.14 -1.68 -22.26
N GLY A 57 -6.13 -1.28 -21.47
CA GLY A 57 -7.33 -2.09 -21.19
C GLY A 57 -7.20 -2.99 -19.97
N ASP A 58 -6.02 -3.12 -19.37
CA ASP A 58 -5.88 -3.82 -18.09
C ASP A 58 -6.75 -3.17 -17.00
N ILE A 59 -7.32 -4.03 -16.17
CA ILE A 59 -7.99 -3.67 -14.92
C ILE A 59 -6.92 -3.23 -13.93
N VAL A 60 -7.12 -2.10 -13.27
CA VAL A 60 -6.30 -1.65 -12.13
C VAL A 60 -7.06 -1.99 -10.85
N ALA A 61 -6.44 -2.75 -9.94
CA ALA A 61 -7.10 -3.23 -8.74
C ALA A 61 -6.21 -3.15 -7.49
N VAL A 62 -6.85 -3.03 -6.33
CA VAL A 62 -6.19 -3.02 -5.01
C VAL A 62 -6.63 -4.22 -4.17
N SER A 63 -5.74 -4.75 -3.33
CA SER A 63 -5.99 -5.97 -2.57
C SER A 63 -6.74 -5.76 -1.24
N ALA A 64 -6.93 -4.50 -0.81
CA ALA A 64 -7.59 -4.18 0.46
C ALA A 64 -8.14 -2.73 0.44
N PRO A 65 -9.09 -2.40 1.34
CA PRO A 65 -9.48 -1.01 1.60
C PRO A 65 -8.30 -0.16 2.11
N LEU A 66 -8.28 1.11 1.71
CA LEU A 66 -7.14 2.03 1.88
C LEU A 66 -7.43 3.19 2.84
N GLY A 67 -6.37 3.91 3.21
CA GLY A 67 -6.38 5.17 3.95
C GLY A 67 -6.32 5.03 5.47
N ALA A 68 -6.23 3.82 6.01
CA ALA A 68 -6.29 3.60 7.46
C ALA A 68 -5.05 4.13 8.17
N ALA A 69 -3.87 3.91 7.58
CA ALA A 69 -2.61 4.31 8.19
C ALA A 69 -2.46 5.84 8.21
N ALA A 70 -2.70 6.51 7.09
CA ALA A 70 -2.69 7.98 7.01
C ALA A 70 -3.73 8.62 7.96
N ALA A 71 -4.91 8.01 8.10
CA ALA A 71 -5.90 8.44 9.07
C ALA A 71 -5.41 8.32 10.52
N GLY A 72 -4.73 7.21 10.85
CA GLY A 72 -4.13 6.98 12.16
C GLY A 72 -3.05 8.01 12.51
N LEU A 73 -2.17 8.32 11.54
CA LEU A 73 -1.18 9.39 11.70
C LEU A 73 -1.82 10.76 11.91
N ALA A 74 -2.89 11.08 11.16
CA ALA A 74 -3.61 12.34 11.31
C ALA A 74 -4.23 12.47 12.72
N LEU A 75 -4.83 11.40 13.25
CA LEU A 75 -5.36 11.37 14.62
C LEU A 75 -4.26 11.60 15.66
N LEU A 76 -3.15 10.86 15.57
CA LEU A 76 -2.01 11.02 16.48
C LEU A 76 -1.44 12.45 16.45
N THR A 77 -1.31 13.02 15.25
CA THR A 77 -0.80 14.39 15.05
C THR A 77 -1.73 15.43 15.68
N ALA A 78 -3.05 15.20 15.59
CA ALA A 78 -4.05 16.05 16.23
C ALA A 78 -4.16 15.85 17.76
N GLY A 79 -3.43 14.88 18.34
CA GLY A 79 -3.58 14.49 19.74
C GLY A 79 -4.95 13.87 20.04
N GLN A 80 -5.56 13.22 19.05
CA GLN A 80 -6.88 12.58 19.13
C GLN A 80 -6.78 11.09 18.80
N GLY A 81 -7.91 10.39 18.90
CA GLY A 81 -8.04 9.02 18.39
C GLY A 81 -7.43 7.92 19.25
N GLU A 82 -7.20 8.18 20.54
CA GLU A 82 -6.87 7.13 21.50
C GLU A 82 -7.92 6.01 21.44
N GLY A 83 -7.46 4.77 21.27
CA GLY A 83 -8.33 3.59 21.16
C GLY A 83 -9.00 3.40 19.79
N LEU A 84 -8.81 4.30 18.82
CA LEU A 84 -9.33 4.10 17.47
C LEU A 84 -8.46 3.12 16.67
N GLU A 85 -9.12 2.30 15.85
CA GLU A 85 -8.45 1.26 15.05
C GLU A 85 -7.42 1.84 14.09
N ALA A 86 -7.67 3.01 13.49
CA ALA A 86 -6.74 3.66 12.57
C ALA A 86 -5.38 3.92 13.23
N VAL A 87 -5.36 4.35 14.50
CA VAL A 87 -4.12 4.54 15.27
C VAL A 87 -3.39 3.20 15.48
N SER A 88 -4.13 2.14 15.80
CA SER A 88 -3.57 0.79 15.95
C SER A 88 -2.95 0.28 14.64
N LEU A 89 -3.64 0.48 13.51
CA LEU A 89 -3.17 0.07 12.18
C LEU A 89 -1.95 0.89 11.72
N PHE A 90 -1.88 2.18 12.04
CA PHE A 90 -0.70 2.99 11.78
C PHE A 90 0.52 2.51 12.58
N LEU A 91 0.34 2.19 13.87
CA LEU A 91 1.44 1.74 14.73
C LEU A 91 1.85 0.28 14.50
N ARG A 92 0.91 -0.57 14.06
CA ARG A 92 1.12 -2.00 13.78
C ARG A 92 0.30 -2.41 12.55
N PRO A 93 0.82 -2.18 11.33
CA PRO A 93 0.14 -2.54 10.10
C PRO A 93 -0.07 -4.04 9.98
N ARG A 94 -1.08 -4.44 9.20
CA ARG A 94 -1.47 -5.83 8.96
C ARG A 94 -1.46 -6.14 7.46
N PRO A 95 -0.27 -6.27 6.84
CA PRO A 95 -0.17 -6.53 5.41
C PRO A 95 -0.79 -7.88 5.04
N LEU A 96 -1.40 -7.96 3.85
CA LEU A 96 -1.97 -9.20 3.31
C LEU A 96 -0.87 -10.05 2.67
N ILE A 97 -0.04 -10.66 3.52
CA ILE A 97 1.02 -11.58 3.08
C ILE A 97 0.40 -12.74 2.29
N GLY A 98 0.79 -12.87 1.03
CA GLY A 98 0.26 -13.85 0.08
C GLY A 98 -0.54 -13.24 -1.07
N ALA A 99 -1.09 -12.03 -0.92
CA ALA A 99 -1.87 -11.37 -1.97
C ALA A 99 -1.08 -11.22 -3.29
N GLY A 100 0.24 -11.01 -3.19
CA GLY A 100 1.10 -10.85 -4.37
C GLY A 100 1.30 -12.14 -5.14
N LEU A 101 1.50 -13.25 -4.43
CA LEU A 101 1.56 -14.57 -5.06
C LEU A 101 0.21 -14.92 -5.69
N GLU A 102 -0.90 -14.62 -5.01
CA GLU A 102 -2.24 -14.84 -5.53
C GLU A 102 -2.49 -14.04 -6.82
N ALA A 103 -2.13 -12.76 -6.84
CA ALA A 103 -2.24 -11.90 -8.02
C ALA A 103 -1.37 -12.44 -9.18
N ALA A 104 -0.13 -12.83 -8.91
CA ALA A 104 0.76 -13.43 -9.91
C ALA A 104 0.16 -14.71 -10.52
N LEU A 105 -0.38 -15.61 -9.68
CA LEU A 105 -1.04 -16.84 -10.12
C LEU A 105 -2.36 -16.59 -10.88
N ARG A 106 -2.93 -15.39 -10.78
CA ARG A 106 -4.10 -14.93 -11.53
C ARG A 106 -3.75 -14.09 -12.75
N GLY A 107 -2.46 -13.98 -13.07
CA GLY A 107 -2.00 -13.31 -14.29
C GLY A 107 -1.92 -11.79 -14.15
N ALA A 108 -1.63 -11.27 -12.97
CA ALA A 108 -1.27 -9.87 -12.82
C ALA A 108 -0.12 -9.50 -13.77
N THR A 109 -0.26 -8.38 -14.48
CA THR A 109 0.68 -7.90 -15.49
C THR A 109 1.74 -6.98 -14.88
N ALA A 110 1.33 -6.07 -14.00
CA ALA A 110 2.22 -5.23 -13.20
C ALA A 110 1.74 -5.17 -11.75
N MET A 111 2.64 -4.98 -10.79
CA MET A 111 2.32 -4.95 -9.37
C MET A 111 3.36 -4.22 -8.50
N LEU A 112 2.88 -3.60 -7.42
CA LEU A 112 3.68 -3.13 -6.28
C LEU A 112 2.80 -3.01 -5.03
N ASP A 113 3.42 -2.76 -3.88
CA ASP A 113 2.74 -2.37 -2.66
C ASP A 113 2.33 -0.89 -2.66
N VAL A 114 1.24 -0.58 -1.96
CA VAL A 114 0.79 0.80 -1.70
C VAL A 114 1.49 1.30 -0.44
N SER A 115 2.59 2.03 -0.63
CA SER A 115 3.43 2.57 0.45
C SER A 115 3.32 4.08 0.55
N ASP A 116 3.26 4.79 -0.58
CA ASP A 116 3.27 6.26 -0.57
C ASP A 116 1.92 6.85 -0.97
N GLY A 117 0.99 5.96 -1.31
CA GLY A 117 -0.40 6.25 -1.63
C GLY A 117 -0.77 5.82 -3.03
N LEU A 118 -2.04 5.47 -3.20
CA LEU A 118 -2.57 4.86 -4.43
C LEU A 118 -2.18 5.64 -5.67
N LEU A 119 -2.31 6.97 -5.66
CA LEU A 119 -2.02 7.78 -6.84
C LEU A 119 -0.52 7.84 -7.18
N ARG A 120 0.36 7.92 -6.18
CA ARG A 120 1.81 7.91 -6.40
C ARG A 120 2.28 6.55 -6.89
N ASP A 121 1.77 5.47 -6.31
CA ASP A 121 2.14 4.11 -6.67
C ASP A 121 1.56 3.68 -8.02
N ALA A 122 0.33 4.08 -8.35
CA ALA A 122 -0.20 3.98 -9.71
C ALA A 122 0.66 4.77 -10.70
N GLY A 123 1.15 5.95 -10.32
CA GLY A 123 2.08 6.74 -11.14
C GLY A 123 3.39 6.02 -11.42
N ARG A 124 3.87 5.18 -10.49
CA ARG A 124 5.07 4.35 -10.68
C ARG A 124 4.82 3.22 -11.67
N ILE A 125 3.67 2.55 -11.61
CA ILE A 125 3.27 1.56 -12.64
C ILE A 125 3.17 2.26 -14.00
N ALA A 126 2.41 3.35 -14.07
CA ALA A 126 2.16 4.09 -15.30
C ALA A 126 3.48 4.51 -15.97
N ARG A 127 4.44 5.03 -15.18
CA ARG A 127 5.77 5.39 -15.67
C ARG A 127 6.59 4.19 -16.13
N ALA A 128 6.61 3.11 -15.36
CA ALA A 128 7.39 1.91 -15.68
C ALA A 128 6.83 1.15 -16.89
N SER A 129 5.53 1.28 -17.15
CA SER A 129 4.81 0.65 -18.26
C SER A 129 4.55 1.59 -19.44
N GLU A 130 5.02 2.84 -19.36
CA GLU A 130 4.85 3.88 -20.40
C GLU A 130 3.36 4.09 -20.80
N CYS A 131 2.46 4.14 -19.82
CA CYS A 131 1.02 4.23 -20.04
C CYS A 131 0.34 5.29 -19.14
N GLY A 132 -0.97 5.43 -19.32
CA GLY A 132 -1.86 6.16 -18.42
C GLY A 132 -2.64 5.21 -17.52
N ILE A 133 -3.04 5.69 -16.33
CA ILE A 133 -3.95 5.00 -15.42
C ILE A 133 -5.12 5.93 -15.08
N ALA A 134 -6.33 5.48 -15.37
CA ALA A 134 -7.57 6.15 -15.01
C ALA A 134 -8.13 5.51 -13.74
N ILE A 135 -8.12 6.25 -12.63
CA ILE A 135 -8.73 5.85 -11.36
C ILE A 135 -10.14 6.43 -11.26
N GLU A 136 -11.08 5.61 -10.84
CA GLU A 136 -12.45 5.99 -10.49
C GLU A 136 -12.55 6.14 -8.98
N SER A 137 -12.67 7.38 -8.47
CA SER A 137 -12.62 7.62 -7.02
C SER A 137 -13.73 6.89 -6.26
N ALA A 138 -14.91 6.78 -6.88
CA ALA A 138 -16.07 6.08 -6.32
C ALA A 138 -15.87 4.56 -6.19
N ALA A 139 -14.92 3.98 -6.93
CA ALA A 139 -14.60 2.55 -6.87
C ALA A 139 -13.51 2.24 -5.83
N VAL A 140 -12.78 3.24 -5.35
CA VAL A 140 -11.70 3.05 -4.37
C VAL A 140 -12.29 2.64 -3.02
N PRO A 141 -11.96 1.43 -2.51
CA PRO A 141 -12.46 1.00 -1.22
C PRO A 141 -11.78 1.78 -0.09
N VAL A 142 -12.56 2.58 0.64
CA VAL A 142 -12.08 3.30 1.83
C VAL A 142 -12.18 2.41 3.06
N HIS A 143 -11.10 2.30 3.83
CA HIS A 143 -11.08 1.50 5.04
C HIS A 143 -12.05 2.06 6.10
N PRO A 144 -12.87 1.23 6.78
CA PRO A 144 -13.82 1.71 7.78
C PRO A 144 -13.19 2.55 8.91
N ALA A 145 -11.99 2.15 9.35
CA ALA A 145 -11.21 2.93 10.33
C ALA A 145 -10.85 4.34 9.84
N ALA A 146 -10.61 4.51 8.53
CA ALA A 146 -10.38 5.83 7.94
C ALA A 146 -11.68 6.66 7.94
N THR A 147 -12.82 6.05 7.61
CA THR A 147 -14.14 6.72 7.69
C THR A 147 -14.45 7.21 9.11
N GLU A 148 -14.19 6.39 10.14
CA GLU A 148 -14.42 6.80 11.53
C GLU A 148 -13.47 7.93 11.96
N ALA A 149 -12.19 7.84 11.59
CA ALA A 149 -11.22 8.91 11.85
C ALA A 149 -11.61 10.23 11.15
N ALA A 150 -12.12 10.15 9.93
CA ALA A 150 -12.57 11.30 9.15
C ALA A 150 -13.74 12.01 9.82
N ARG A 151 -14.66 11.27 10.44
CA ARG A 151 -15.76 11.82 11.24
C ARG A 151 -15.26 12.59 12.47
N VAL A 152 -14.20 12.10 13.12
CA VAL A 152 -13.59 12.75 14.29
C VAL A 152 -12.89 14.04 13.89
N LEU A 153 -12.14 14.03 12.78
CA LEU A 153 -11.35 15.16 12.30
C LEU A 153 -12.14 16.12 11.39
N ASN A 154 -13.39 15.78 11.03
CA ASN A 154 -14.25 16.53 10.12
C ASN A 154 -13.58 16.79 8.75
N VAL A 155 -13.08 15.72 8.14
CA VAL A 155 -12.44 15.70 6.80
C VAL A 155 -13.03 14.57 5.94
N GLU A 156 -12.63 14.48 4.68
CA GLU A 156 -13.08 13.44 3.75
C GLU A 156 -12.11 12.25 3.72
N ALA A 157 -12.59 11.05 4.08
CA ALA A 157 -11.76 9.85 4.19
C ALA A 157 -11.13 9.41 2.85
N ILE A 158 -11.79 9.70 1.72
CA ILE A 158 -11.30 9.36 0.38
C ILE A 158 -9.94 10.01 0.08
N THR A 159 -9.63 11.16 0.70
CA THR A 159 -8.34 11.82 0.53
C THR A 159 -7.19 10.95 1.03
N TRP A 160 -7.38 10.24 2.14
CA TRP A 160 -6.42 9.26 2.65
C TRP A 160 -6.36 7.99 1.83
N ALA A 161 -7.48 7.51 1.28
CA ALA A 161 -7.45 6.31 0.43
C ALA A 161 -6.73 6.56 -0.91
N LEU A 162 -6.83 7.77 -1.47
CA LEU A 162 -6.19 8.14 -2.74
C LEU A 162 -4.70 8.49 -2.55
N ALA A 163 -4.38 9.30 -1.54
CA ALA A 163 -3.06 9.91 -1.39
C ALA A 163 -2.39 9.61 -0.03
N GLY A 164 -3.05 8.89 0.87
CA GLY A 164 -2.42 8.41 2.09
C GLY A 164 -1.49 7.24 1.82
N GLY A 165 -0.34 7.22 2.48
CA GLY A 165 0.61 6.11 2.42
C GLY A 165 0.45 5.11 3.58
N GLU A 166 1.38 4.14 3.62
CA GLU A 166 1.58 3.14 4.69
C GLU A 166 0.42 2.14 4.86
N ASP A 167 -0.43 1.95 3.84
CA ASP A 167 -1.51 0.95 3.90
C ASP A 167 -1.00 -0.50 3.72
N HIS A 168 0.15 -0.69 3.05
CA HIS A 168 0.78 -2.00 2.78
C HIS A 168 -0.17 -3.04 2.15
N SER A 169 -1.17 -2.56 1.41
CA SER A 169 -1.94 -3.35 0.45
C SER A 169 -1.14 -3.50 -0.84
N LEU A 170 -1.63 -4.28 -1.79
CA LEU A 170 -1.07 -4.36 -3.13
C LEU A 170 -1.94 -3.60 -4.14
N LEU A 171 -1.27 -2.99 -5.11
CA LEU A 171 -1.82 -2.42 -6.33
C LEU A 171 -1.29 -3.25 -7.51
N ALA A 172 -2.19 -3.78 -8.34
CA ALA A 172 -1.81 -4.56 -9.50
C ALA A 172 -2.69 -4.25 -10.71
N THR A 173 -2.18 -4.59 -11.89
CA THR A 173 -2.92 -4.59 -13.15
C THR A 173 -3.20 -6.02 -13.60
N PHE A 174 -4.35 -6.25 -14.22
CA PHE A 174 -4.76 -7.57 -14.71
C PHE A 174 -5.35 -7.44 -16.12
N PRO A 175 -5.22 -8.48 -16.98
CA PRO A 175 -5.83 -8.47 -18.30
C PRO A 175 -7.33 -8.12 -18.28
N ALA A 176 -7.79 -7.44 -19.33
CA ALA A 176 -9.20 -7.12 -19.49
C ALA A 176 -10.09 -8.37 -19.35
N GLY A 177 -11.09 -8.30 -18.46
CA GLY A 177 -12.01 -9.41 -18.20
C GLY A 177 -11.43 -10.56 -17.35
N ALA A 178 -10.23 -10.40 -16.78
CA ALA A 178 -9.70 -11.34 -15.80
C ALA A 178 -10.60 -11.43 -14.56
N PHE A 179 -10.70 -12.65 -14.00
CA PHE A 179 -11.30 -12.83 -12.68
C PHE A 179 -10.28 -12.38 -11.62
N LEU A 180 -10.62 -11.31 -10.92
CA LEU A 180 -9.80 -10.82 -9.81
C LEU A 180 -9.81 -11.85 -8.66
N PRO A 181 -8.69 -12.00 -7.93
CA PRO A 181 -8.67 -12.80 -6.73
C PRO A 181 -9.63 -12.25 -5.65
N ASP A 182 -10.00 -13.10 -4.69
CA ASP A 182 -10.96 -12.71 -3.65
C ASP A 182 -10.41 -11.53 -2.82
N GLY A 183 -11.25 -10.52 -2.56
CA GLY A 183 -10.86 -9.32 -1.82
C GLY A 183 -10.20 -8.23 -2.67
N TRP A 184 -9.82 -8.52 -3.93
CA TRP A 184 -9.34 -7.49 -4.84
C TRP A 184 -10.51 -6.68 -5.42
N VAL A 185 -10.35 -5.37 -5.46
CA VAL A 185 -11.36 -4.43 -5.97
C VAL A 185 -10.79 -3.67 -7.15
N GLN A 186 -11.48 -3.71 -8.28
CA GLN A 186 -11.18 -2.85 -9.42
C GLN A 186 -11.40 -1.38 -9.02
N VAL A 187 -10.38 -0.55 -9.24
CA VAL A 187 -10.40 0.89 -8.96
C VAL A 187 -10.17 1.74 -10.20
N GLY A 188 -9.85 1.11 -11.33
CA GLY A 188 -9.52 1.84 -12.54
C GLY A 188 -9.16 0.95 -13.72
N VAL A 189 -8.60 1.58 -14.75
CA VAL A 189 -8.15 0.94 -15.98
C VAL A 189 -6.87 1.59 -16.52
N VAL A 190 -6.07 0.79 -17.21
CA VAL A 190 -4.89 1.26 -17.95
C VAL A 190 -5.34 1.82 -19.32
N THR A 191 -4.77 2.94 -19.74
CA THR A 191 -5.11 3.65 -20.99
C THR A 191 -3.87 4.16 -21.72
N THR A 192 -4.02 4.50 -23.00
CA THR A 192 -3.03 5.20 -23.83
C THR A 192 -3.37 6.66 -24.10
N ASP A 193 -4.52 7.15 -23.63
CA ASP A 193 -4.99 8.51 -23.95
C ASP A 193 -4.10 9.61 -23.36
N TYR A 194 -3.34 9.27 -22.32
CA TYR A 194 -2.38 10.13 -21.64
C TYR A 194 -1.34 9.29 -20.91
N GLN A 195 -0.33 9.96 -20.35
CA GLN A 195 0.68 9.36 -19.47
C GLN A 195 0.40 9.77 -18.02
N GLY A 196 0.76 8.90 -17.07
CA GLY A 196 0.57 9.14 -15.64
C GLY A 196 -0.85 8.84 -15.15
N VAL A 197 -1.23 9.41 -14.02
CA VAL A 197 -2.49 9.06 -13.33
C VAL A 197 -3.49 10.20 -13.42
N ARG A 198 -4.76 9.84 -13.63
CA ARG A 198 -5.90 10.74 -13.45
C ARG A 198 -6.94 10.12 -12.54
N VAL A 199 -7.63 10.98 -11.80
CA VAL A 199 -8.79 10.62 -10.97
C VAL A 199 -10.01 11.27 -11.59
N ASP A 200 -11.01 10.46 -11.95
CA ASP A 200 -12.25 10.91 -12.58
C ASP A 200 -12.00 11.83 -13.81
N GLY A 201 -10.94 11.54 -14.56
CA GLY A 201 -10.53 12.29 -15.76
C GLY A 201 -9.69 13.55 -15.51
N ALA A 202 -9.45 13.94 -14.26
CA ALA A 202 -8.66 15.11 -13.87
C ALA A 202 -7.24 14.73 -13.40
N ILE A 203 -6.28 15.64 -13.58
CA ILE A 203 -4.95 15.50 -12.98
C ILE A 203 -5.09 15.77 -11.47
N PRO A 204 -4.68 14.85 -10.59
CA PRO A 204 -4.83 15.04 -9.15
C PRO A 204 -3.91 16.15 -8.61
N GLU A 205 -4.39 16.92 -7.65
CA GLU A 205 -3.63 17.99 -6.99
C GLU A 205 -2.56 17.45 -6.02
N ALA A 206 -2.81 16.28 -5.43
CA ALA A 206 -1.89 15.57 -4.55
C ALA A 206 -1.74 14.12 -4.99
N LEU A 207 -0.50 13.62 -5.03
CA LEU A 207 -0.18 12.24 -5.44
C LEU A 207 0.05 11.30 -4.26
N GLY A 208 0.51 11.84 -3.12
CA GLY A 208 0.76 11.08 -1.90
C GLY A 208 2.00 11.55 -1.15
N TRP A 209 2.48 10.75 -0.21
CA TRP A 209 3.62 11.11 0.65
C TRP A 209 4.89 11.30 -0.17
N ASP A 210 5.68 12.35 0.13
CA ASP A 210 6.97 12.62 -0.48
C ASP A 210 8.05 12.91 0.56
N HIS A 211 9.06 12.04 0.64
CA HIS A 211 10.17 12.19 1.59
C HIS A 211 11.00 13.48 1.41
N PHE A 212 10.85 14.15 0.25
CA PHE A 212 11.61 15.35 -0.09
C PHE A 212 10.74 16.60 -0.28
N ALA A 213 9.42 16.50 -0.11
CA ALA A 213 8.55 17.68 -0.13
C ALA A 213 8.67 18.39 1.22
N SER A 214 9.34 19.54 1.20
CA SER A 214 9.42 20.50 2.30
C SER A 214 8.23 21.45 2.31
#